data_AF-A0A8J7C8T5-F1
#
_entry.id   AF-A0A8J7C8T5-F1
#
_cell.length_a   1.000
_cell.length_b   1.000
_cell.length_c   1.000
_cell.angle_alpha   90.00
_cell.angle_beta   90.00
_cell.angle_gamma   90.00
#
_symmetry.space_group_name_H-M   'P 1'
#
loop_
_entity.id
_entity.type
_entity.pdbx_description
1 polymer ?
#
loop_
_entity_poly.entity_id
_entity_poly.type
_entity_poly.pdbx_seq_one_letter_code
_entity_poly.pdbx_strand_id
1 'polypeptide(L)'
;MQLGSQEDLWLTIPALKRLRQLLPNAAITLMVSADGNQIDLQMPWVDEVLVYEGAGKIFVNAECELALISQLRQCAFDAAVIFSNAKESPYPLAYMCYLAGIPIRIGQSQEFGGGVLSHWVKPLAQTHSADQYLSLVESAFENSKSAQTSCV
;
A
#
# COMPACT_ATOMS: atom_id res chain seq x y z
N MET A 1 1.65 1.06 2.26
CA MET A 1 0.83 2.09 2.92
C MET A 1 -0.16 1.41 3.85
N GLN A 2 -0.23 1.80 5.11
CA GLN A 2 -1.19 1.30 6.11
C GLN A 2 -1.59 2.46 7.03
N LEU A 3 -2.84 2.92 6.97
CA LEU A 3 -3.31 4.09 7.73
C LEU A 3 -4.18 3.73 8.95
N GLY A 4 -4.33 2.44 9.24
CA GLY A 4 -5.05 1.94 10.40
C GLY A 4 -4.32 2.16 11.73
N SER A 5 -4.75 1.40 12.73
CA SER A 5 -4.17 1.41 14.07
C SER A 5 -2.77 0.80 14.11
N GLN A 6 -2.09 0.93 15.25
CA GLN A 6 -0.85 0.20 15.51
C GLN A 6 -1.02 -1.32 15.31
N GLU A 7 -2.15 -1.90 15.73
CA GLU A 7 -2.44 -3.34 15.54
C GLU A 7 -2.48 -3.72 14.06
N ASP A 8 -3.10 -2.90 13.23
CA ASP A 8 -3.16 -3.09 11.78
C ASP A 8 -1.77 -3.05 11.14
N LEU A 9 -0.88 -2.22 11.69
CA LEU A 9 0.50 -2.12 11.23
C LEU A 9 1.31 -3.38 11.57
N TRP A 10 1.17 -3.96 12.75
CA TRP A 10 1.81 -5.24 13.10
C TRP A 10 1.43 -6.36 12.13
N LEU A 11 0.18 -6.37 11.68
CA LEU A 11 -0.33 -7.37 10.73
C LEU A 11 0.35 -7.26 9.36
N THR A 12 0.95 -6.12 9.00
CA THR A 12 1.67 -5.94 7.72
C THR A 12 3.10 -6.50 7.73
N ILE A 13 3.66 -6.83 8.90
CA ILE A 13 5.07 -7.24 9.02
C ILE A 13 5.45 -8.42 8.12
N PRO A 14 4.66 -9.52 8.02
CA PRO A 14 5.00 -10.63 7.12
C PRO A 14 5.07 -10.18 5.65
N ALA A 15 4.15 -9.32 5.23
CA ALA A 15 4.10 -8.76 3.89
C ALA A 15 5.32 -7.87 3.60
N LEU A 16 5.71 -7.01 4.56
CA LEU A 16 6.89 -6.15 4.41
C LEU A 16 8.21 -6.95 4.37
N LYS A 17 8.34 -7.98 5.21
CA LYS A 17 9.48 -8.91 5.15
C LYS A 17 9.56 -9.58 3.78
N ARG A 18 8.41 -10.03 3.26
CA ARG A 18 8.35 -10.65 1.93
C ARG A 18 8.71 -9.66 0.82
N LEU A 19 8.22 -8.43 0.91
CA LEU A 19 8.53 -7.37 -0.04
C LEU A 19 10.03 -7.10 -0.09
N ARG A 20 10.71 -6.98 1.06
CA ARG A 20 12.17 -6.83 1.14
C ARG A 20 12.92 -8.03 0.53
N GLN A 21 12.45 -9.25 0.73
CA GLN A 21 13.07 -10.43 0.11
C GLN A 21 12.93 -10.43 -1.43
N LEU A 22 11.77 -10.00 -1.94
CA LEU A 22 11.49 -9.93 -3.37
C LEU A 22 12.22 -8.76 -4.04
N LEU A 23 12.41 -7.67 -3.31
CA LEU A 23 13.04 -6.43 -3.76
C LEU A 23 14.17 -6.01 -2.80
N PRO A 24 15.29 -6.75 -2.73
CA PRO A 24 16.34 -6.50 -1.75
C PRO A 24 16.95 -5.10 -1.86
N ASN A 25 17.02 -4.56 -3.09
CA ASN A 25 17.65 -3.28 -3.39
C ASN A 25 16.66 -2.11 -3.54
N ALA A 26 15.36 -2.33 -3.36
CA ALA A 26 14.39 -1.23 -3.46
C ALA A 26 14.42 -0.36 -2.20
N ALA A 27 14.22 0.94 -2.38
CA ALA A 27 13.87 1.84 -1.28
C ALA A 27 12.41 1.61 -0.88
N ILE A 28 12.17 1.19 0.35
CA ILE A 28 10.85 0.86 0.87
C ILE A 28 10.48 1.92 1.91
N THR A 29 9.60 2.84 1.53
CA THR A 29 9.00 3.81 2.44
C THR A 29 7.65 3.29 2.93
N LEU A 30 7.48 3.20 4.25
CA LEU A 30 6.20 2.85 4.87
C LEU A 30 5.44 4.12 5.25
N MET A 31 4.33 4.37 4.58
CA MET A 31 3.40 5.42 4.99
C MET A 31 2.43 4.93 6.06
N VAL A 32 2.34 5.66 7.17
CA VAL A 32 1.49 5.39 8.35
C VAL A 32 0.64 6.60 8.72
N SER A 33 -0.47 6.41 9.44
CA SER A 33 -1.21 7.52 10.07
C SER A 33 -0.46 8.05 11.29
N ALA A 34 -0.78 9.27 11.75
CA ALA A 34 -0.23 9.83 12.98
C ALA A 34 -0.46 8.93 14.22
N ASP A 35 -1.60 8.26 14.29
CA ASP A 35 -1.90 7.28 15.36
C ASP A 35 -0.99 6.05 15.28
N GLY A 36 -0.56 5.67 14.08
CA GLY A 36 0.44 4.64 13.82
C GLY A 36 1.89 5.09 13.99
N ASN A 37 2.16 6.37 14.25
CA ASN A 37 3.53 6.91 14.40
C ASN A 37 4.17 6.66 15.77
N GLN A 38 3.41 6.14 16.74
CA GLN A 38 3.96 5.83 18.06
C GLN A 38 4.91 4.62 18.08
N ILE A 39 5.14 3.99 16.93
CA ILE A 39 6.01 2.82 16.88
C ILE A 39 7.43 3.25 16.50
N ASP A 40 8.32 3.17 17.47
CA ASP A 40 9.78 3.17 17.26
C ASP A 40 10.18 1.86 16.60
N LEU A 41 9.86 1.73 15.31
CA LEU A 41 10.17 0.54 14.55
C LEU A 41 11.52 0.71 13.86
N GLN A 42 12.58 0.24 14.50
CA GLN A 42 13.77 -0.19 13.78
C GLN A 42 13.43 -1.44 12.94
N MET A 43 12.73 -1.27 11.82
CA MET A 43 12.42 -2.36 10.90
C MET A 43 13.54 -2.50 9.88
N PRO A 44 14.28 -3.61 9.85
CA PRO A 44 15.32 -3.81 8.83
C PRO A 44 14.76 -3.99 7.40
N TRP A 45 13.44 -4.01 7.24
CA TRP A 45 12.77 -4.15 5.94
C TRP A 45 12.18 -2.84 5.38
N VAL A 46 12.17 -1.75 6.16
CA VAL A 46 11.70 -0.41 5.75
C VAL A 46 12.85 0.58 5.91
N ASP A 47 13.09 1.39 4.89
CA ASP A 47 14.18 2.37 4.89
C ASP A 47 13.72 3.72 5.49
N GLU A 48 12.47 4.09 5.24
CA GLU A 48 11.89 5.36 5.68
C GLU A 48 10.45 5.19 6.14
N VAL A 49 10.02 6.01 7.10
CA VAL A 49 8.62 6.11 7.52
C VAL A 49 8.08 7.48 7.15
N LEU A 50 6.96 7.50 6.43
CA LEU A 50 6.25 8.71 6.04
C LEU A 50 4.97 8.83 6.86
N VAL A 51 4.90 9.80 7.75
CA VAL A 51 3.73 9.99 8.60
C VAL A 51 2.71 10.88 7.88
N TYR A 52 1.50 10.37 7.71
CA TYR A 52 0.36 11.12 7.23
C TYR A 52 -0.44 11.66 8.42
N GLU A 53 -0.45 12.99 8.55
CA GLU A 53 -1.14 13.70 9.64
C GLU A 53 -2.64 13.92 9.40
N GLY A 54 -3.19 13.44 8.28
CA GLY A 54 -4.64 13.49 8.09
C GLY A 54 -5.36 12.66 9.15
N ALA A 55 -6.58 13.07 9.51
CA ALA A 55 -7.37 12.59 10.65
C ALA A 55 -7.89 11.13 10.53
N GLY A 56 -7.04 10.19 10.09
CA GLY A 56 -7.36 8.77 9.88
C GLY A 56 -8.35 8.50 8.73
N LYS A 57 -8.84 9.55 8.07
CA LYS A 57 -9.79 9.46 6.96
C LYS A 57 -9.26 10.23 5.74
N ILE A 58 -9.36 9.60 4.58
CA ILE A 58 -9.03 10.18 3.28
C ILE A 58 -10.31 10.82 2.71
N PHE A 59 -10.21 11.92 1.96
CA PHE A 59 -11.35 12.66 1.38
C PHE A 59 -12.24 13.36 2.43
N VAL A 60 -11.61 13.97 3.43
CA VAL A 60 -12.28 14.79 4.45
C VAL A 60 -11.78 16.24 4.43
N ASN A 61 -10.54 16.47 4.01
CA ASN A 61 -9.95 17.80 3.94
C ASN A 61 -9.11 17.93 2.67
N ALA A 62 -9.63 18.69 1.72
CA ALA A 62 -9.01 18.90 0.41
C ALA A 62 -7.59 19.50 0.50
N GLU A 63 -7.30 20.35 1.48
CA GLU A 63 -5.96 20.93 1.65
C GLU A 63 -4.96 19.87 2.10
N CYS A 64 -5.33 19.03 3.08
CA CYS A 64 -4.51 17.91 3.54
C CYS A 64 -4.29 16.89 2.41
N GLU A 65 -5.31 16.63 1.60
CA GLU A 65 -5.24 15.73 0.45
C GLU A 65 -4.29 16.27 -0.64
N LEU A 66 -4.45 17.55 -1.02
CA LEU A 66 -3.56 18.18 -2.00
C LEU A 66 -2.12 18.22 -1.51
N ALA A 67 -1.89 18.46 -0.21
CA ALA A 67 -0.58 18.39 0.41
C ALA A 67 0.01 16.97 0.30
N LEU A 68 -0.77 15.93 0.62
CA LEU A 68 -0.33 14.54 0.48
C LEU A 68 -0.03 14.18 -0.98
N ILE A 69 -0.88 14.56 -1.93
CA ILE A 69 -0.63 14.31 -3.38
C ILE A 69 0.68 14.97 -3.80
N SER A 70 0.91 16.22 -3.39
CA SER A 70 2.15 16.94 -3.69
C SER A 70 3.37 16.24 -3.11
N GLN A 71 3.29 15.81 -1.84
CA GLN A 71 4.36 15.07 -1.18
C GLN A 71 4.66 13.74 -1.87
N LEU A 72 3.64 12.91 -2.14
CA LEU A 72 3.79 11.64 -2.85
C LEU A 72 4.38 11.83 -4.26
N ARG A 73 4.00 12.90 -4.95
CA ARG A 73 4.54 13.25 -6.26
C ARG A 73 6.02 13.62 -6.20
N GLN A 74 6.45 14.34 -5.17
CA GLN A 74 7.86 14.71 -4.96
C GLN A 74 8.73 13.49 -4.66
N CYS A 75 8.19 12.50 -3.94
CA CYS A 75 8.89 11.24 -3.67
C CYS A 75 9.10 10.39 -4.93
N ALA A 76 8.33 10.62 -6.00
CA ALA A 76 8.46 9.93 -7.29
C ALA A 76 8.47 8.39 -7.17
N PHE A 77 7.58 7.83 -6.33
CA PHE A 77 7.49 6.38 -6.15
C PHE A 77 7.13 5.66 -7.45
N ASP A 78 7.85 4.57 -7.75
CA ASP A 78 7.52 3.67 -8.86
C ASP A 78 6.28 2.83 -8.57
N ALA A 79 6.04 2.50 -7.30
CA ALA A 79 4.95 1.65 -6.87
C ALA A 79 4.39 2.02 -5.49
N ALA A 80 3.09 1.78 -5.30
CA ALA A 80 2.38 1.86 -4.04
C ALA A 80 1.64 0.55 -3.77
N VAL A 81 1.92 -0.07 -2.61
CA VAL A 81 1.16 -1.22 -2.07
C VAL A 81 0.26 -0.73 -0.95
N ILE A 82 -1.04 -0.97 -1.07
CA ILE A 82 -2.06 -0.49 -0.14
C ILE A 82 -2.58 -1.66 0.70
N PHE A 83 -2.25 -1.64 1.99
CA PHE A 83 -2.77 -2.55 2.99
C PHE A 83 -3.99 -1.90 3.63
N SER A 84 -5.18 -2.29 3.20
CA SER A 84 -6.45 -1.83 3.77
C SER A 84 -7.12 -2.98 4.51
N ASN A 85 -7.70 -2.67 5.66
CA ASN A 85 -8.51 -3.64 6.39
C ASN A 85 -9.73 -4.07 5.57
N ALA A 86 -10.31 -5.24 5.87
CA ALA A 86 -11.45 -5.80 5.12
C ALA A 86 -12.70 -4.90 5.08
N LYS A 87 -12.81 -3.94 6.00
CA LYS A 87 -13.92 -2.97 6.06
C LYS A 87 -13.61 -1.65 5.35
N GLU A 88 -12.38 -1.46 4.91
CA GLU A 88 -11.90 -0.24 4.28
C GLU A 88 -11.68 -0.46 2.79
N SER A 89 -12.02 0.55 2.01
CA SER A 89 -11.73 0.54 0.59
C SER A 89 -10.27 0.97 0.38
N PRO A 90 -9.48 0.25 -0.46
CA PRO A 90 -8.15 0.75 -0.87
C PRO A 90 -8.25 1.90 -1.87
N TYR A 91 -9.41 2.07 -2.52
CA TYR A 91 -9.56 2.96 -3.67
C TYR A 91 -9.34 4.43 -3.36
N PRO A 92 -9.76 4.96 -2.20
CA PRO A 92 -9.43 6.33 -1.84
C PRO A 92 -7.93 6.60 -1.87
N LEU A 93 -7.14 5.73 -1.25
CA LEU A 93 -5.69 5.91 -1.19
C LEU A 93 -5.04 5.65 -2.55
N ALA A 94 -5.52 4.64 -3.28
CA ALA A 94 -5.07 4.36 -4.64
C ALA A 94 -5.34 5.53 -5.58
N TYR A 95 -6.44 6.25 -5.40
CA TYR A 95 -6.77 7.43 -6.20
C TYR A 95 -5.83 8.59 -5.90
N MET A 96 -5.44 8.80 -4.64
CA MET A 96 -4.40 9.76 -4.28
C MET A 96 -3.06 9.42 -4.92
N CYS A 97 -2.67 8.15 -4.91
CA CYS A 97 -1.46 7.66 -5.59
C CYS A 97 -1.52 7.87 -7.10
N TYR A 98 -2.69 7.65 -7.70
CA TYR A 98 -2.94 7.90 -9.12
C TYR A 98 -2.76 9.38 -9.47
N LEU A 99 -3.33 10.29 -8.67
CA LEU A 99 -3.18 11.74 -8.85
C LEU A 99 -1.73 12.21 -8.62
N ALA A 100 -0.99 11.54 -7.73
CA ALA A 100 0.43 11.77 -7.52
C ALA A 100 1.32 11.27 -8.67
N GLY A 101 0.76 10.51 -9.62
CA GLY A 101 1.47 9.98 -10.77
C GLY A 101 2.21 8.66 -10.54
N ILE A 102 1.93 7.96 -9.44
CA ILE A 102 2.56 6.67 -9.12
C ILE A 102 2.02 5.61 -10.09
N PRO A 103 2.83 5.01 -10.98
CA PRO A 103 2.32 4.19 -12.08
C PRO A 103 1.82 2.82 -11.64
N ILE A 104 2.45 2.20 -10.64
CA ILE A 104 2.05 0.90 -10.08
C ILE A 104 1.33 1.12 -8.76
N ARG A 105 0.06 0.73 -8.70
CA ARG A 105 -0.82 0.83 -7.53
C ARG A 105 -1.48 -0.53 -7.31
N ILE A 106 -1.12 -1.17 -6.21
CA ILE A 106 -1.48 -2.55 -5.85
C ILE A 106 -2.37 -2.53 -4.62
N GLY A 107 -3.48 -3.28 -4.64
CA GLY A 107 -4.39 -3.37 -3.51
C GLY A 107 -5.40 -4.51 -3.64
N GLN A 108 -5.95 -4.93 -2.50
CA GLN A 108 -7.02 -5.93 -2.45
C GLN A 108 -8.38 -5.27 -2.33
N SER A 109 -9.34 -5.69 -3.16
CA SER A 109 -10.73 -5.26 -3.01
C SER A 109 -11.69 -6.33 -3.53
N GLN A 110 -12.87 -6.42 -2.90
CA GLN A 110 -13.97 -7.22 -3.44
C GLN A 110 -14.61 -6.55 -4.67
N GLU A 111 -14.56 -5.22 -4.73
CA GLU A 111 -15.14 -4.42 -5.79
C GLU A 111 -14.08 -4.06 -6.82
N PHE A 112 -14.49 -3.96 -8.08
CA PHE A 112 -13.63 -3.46 -9.15
C PHE A 112 -13.80 -1.94 -9.30
N GLY A 113 -12.70 -1.20 -9.18
CA GLY A 113 -12.67 0.27 -9.25
C GLY A 113 -11.94 0.81 -10.48
N GLY A 114 -11.92 0.05 -11.59
CA GLY A 114 -11.27 0.49 -12.82
C GLY A 114 -9.74 0.56 -12.70
N GLY A 115 -9.13 1.47 -13.45
CA GLY A 115 -7.67 1.66 -13.49
C GLY A 115 -7.07 2.37 -12.28
N VAL A 116 -7.86 2.70 -11.25
CA VAL A 116 -7.37 3.33 -10.02
C VAL A 116 -6.37 2.42 -9.31
N LEU A 117 -6.68 1.12 -9.21
CA LEU A 117 -5.67 0.10 -8.95
C LEU A 117 -5.16 -0.40 -10.29
N SER A 118 -3.86 -0.27 -10.53
CA SER A 118 -3.22 -0.89 -11.70
C SER A 118 -3.16 -2.42 -11.59
N HIS A 119 -3.06 -2.91 -10.35
CA HIS A 119 -2.94 -4.32 -10.00
C HIS A 119 -3.96 -4.59 -8.90
N TRP A 120 -5.17 -4.92 -9.31
CA TRP A 120 -6.26 -5.29 -8.42
C TRP A 120 -6.21 -6.78 -8.12
N VAL A 121 -6.16 -7.13 -6.84
CA VAL A 121 -6.18 -8.52 -6.37
C VAL A 121 -7.49 -8.77 -5.64
N LYS A 122 -8.17 -9.87 -5.96
CA LYS A 122 -9.32 -10.30 -5.16
C LYS A 122 -8.84 -10.93 -3.86
N PRO A 123 -9.39 -10.54 -2.69
CA PRO A 123 -9.00 -11.15 -1.42
C PRO A 123 -9.43 -12.62 -1.36
N LEU A 124 -8.61 -13.45 -0.72
CA LEU A 124 -8.95 -14.85 -0.46
C LEU A 124 -10.04 -14.94 0.62
N ALA A 125 -11.03 -15.81 0.40
CA ALA A 125 -12.10 -16.00 1.38
C ALA A 125 -11.54 -16.54 2.71
N GLN A 126 -11.95 -15.93 3.83
CA GLN A 126 -11.73 -16.45 5.20
C GLN A 126 -10.26 -16.64 5.60
N THR A 127 -9.42 -15.64 5.33
CA THR A 127 -8.01 -15.58 5.76
C THR A 127 -7.80 -14.51 6.82
N HIS A 128 -6.85 -14.71 7.73
CA HIS A 128 -6.48 -13.70 8.72
C HIS A 128 -5.82 -12.49 8.01
N SER A 129 -5.99 -11.27 8.53
CA SER A 129 -5.51 -10.04 7.85
C SER A 129 -4.02 -10.07 7.49
N ALA A 130 -3.18 -10.67 8.34
CA ALA A 130 -1.75 -10.84 8.06
C ALA A 130 -1.49 -11.73 6.83
N ASP A 131 -2.27 -12.80 6.66
CA ASP A 131 -2.17 -13.68 5.50
C ASP A 131 -2.69 -13.00 4.23
N GLN A 132 -3.72 -12.16 4.37
CA GLN A 132 -4.23 -11.35 3.26
C GLN A 132 -3.17 -10.39 2.73
N TYR A 133 -2.47 -9.68 3.62
CA TYR A 133 -1.39 -8.76 3.25
C TYR A 133 -0.21 -9.48 2.62
N LEU A 134 0.17 -10.65 3.15
CA LEU A 134 1.22 -11.48 2.54
C LEU A 134 0.81 -11.95 1.14
N SER A 135 -0.40 -12.49 1.01
CA SER A 135 -0.95 -12.97 -0.26
C SER A 135 -1.07 -11.85 -1.30
N LEU A 136 -1.39 -10.63 -0.88
CA LEU A 136 -1.40 -9.45 -1.77
C LEU A 136 -0.02 -9.23 -2.39
N VAL A 137 1.03 -9.22 -1.56
CA VAL A 137 2.41 -9.06 -2.04
C VAL A 137 2.74 -10.19 -3.00
N GLU A 138 2.56 -11.45 -2.60
CA GLU A 138 2.91 -12.60 -3.44
C GLU A 138 2.18 -12.59 -4.79
N SER A 139 0.87 -12.33 -4.78
CA SER A 139 0.05 -12.26 -6.00
C SER A 139 0.48 -11.13 -6.93
N ALA A 140 0.91 -9.98 -6.39
CA ALA A 140 1.36 -8.86 -7.21
C ALA A 140 2.65 -9.20 -7.98
N PHE A 141 3.56 -9.97 -7.38
CA PHE A 141 4.81 -10.38 -8.04
C PHE A 141 4.63 -11.60 -8.94
N GLU A 142 3.70 -12.51 -8.68
CA GLU A 142 3.39 -13.62 -9.58
C GLU A 142 2.75 -13.16 -10.89
N ASN A 143 1.81 -12.21 -10.81
CA ASN A 143 1.17 -11.63 -12.00
C ASN A 143 2.13 -10.82 -12.87
N SER A 144 3.21 -10.29 -12.29
CA SER A 144 4.27 -9.61 -13.04
C SER A 144 5.07 -10.57 -13.94
N LYS A 145 5.19 -11.85 -13.55
CA LYS A 145 5.87 -12.88 -14.36
C LYS A 145 4.98 -13.42 -15.48
N SER A 146 3.67 -13.53 -15.27
CA SER A 146 2.75 -13.99 -16.31
C SER A 146 2.48 -12.93 -17.38
N ALA A 147 2.55 -11.64 -17.04
CA ALA A 147 2.44 -10.54 -18.00
C ALA A 147 3.61 -10.48 -19.01
N GLN A 148 4.77 -11.09 -18.70
CA GLN A 148 5.91 -11.20 -19.64
C GLN A 148 5.79 -12.37 -20.63
N THR A 149 4.90 -13.34 -20.40
CA THR A 149 4.79 -14.54 -21.23
C THR A 149 3.70 -14.43 -22.32
N SER A 150 2.89 -13.37 -22.32
CA SER A 150 1.73 -13.24 -23.22
C SER A 150 1.89 -12.22 -24.35
N CYS A 151 3.09 -11.67 -24.56
CA CYS A 151 3.46 -10.96 -25.78
C CYS A 151 4.45 -11.81 -26.60
N VAL A 152 3.90 -12.78 -27.33
CA VAL A 152 4.50 -13.33 -28.57
C VAL A 152 3.39 -13.40 -29.61
#